data_AF-A0A4P7U991-F1
#
_entry.id   AF-A0A4P7U991-F1
#
_cell.length_a   1.000
_cell.length_b   1.000
_cell.length_c   1.000
_cell.angle_alpha   90.00
_cell.angle_beta   90.00
_cell.angle_gamma   90.00
#
_symmetry.space_group_name_H-M   'P 1'
#
loop_
_entity.id
_entity.type
_entity.pdbx_description
1 polymer ?
#
loop_
_entity_poly.entity_id
_entity_poly.type
_entity_poly.pdbx_seq_one_letter_code
_entity_poly.pdbx_strand_id
1 'polypeptide(L)'
;MPTAPSSTEQAAVGRTYAVSASPWSLAEIRRAVADTGHLLRFRSGTVRRPAVIRTIWMVVVALTAAAVLGPLLAPGAGADEGLALNTLIILPTFMIGFLGLTVSAAVASGGGRELLSGEDAVAFPVSPTTDHLGALLMAPLNIGWILQAWFLLGATTFAHGLDALPWLLTIVVLWLVLATALGQVIAWSVESVRRRRHGVAIVRTAGVAVAVLLAWLQLSGHLNDVLDQVPTLELVVAGLQGFSVAWVVAVTSLLALTAVALVLGGVACHSAARRQTRDALKVETQHFAAQPTRARCGGCSCGSTAPRSGGRCRCGAACWCWRSARA
;
A
#
# COMPACT_ATOMS: atom_id res chain seq x y z
N MET A 1 -12.43 37.82 13.08
CA MET A 1 -12.04 36.88 14.16
C MET A 1 -12.89 35.63 14.02
N PRO A 2 -12.32 34.47 13.65
CA PRO A 2 -13.07 33.22 13.69
C PRO A 2 -13.21 32.77 15.16
N THR A 3 -14.45 32.66 15.61
CA THR A 3 -14.80 32.09 16.91
C THR A 3 -14.48 30.61 16.93
N ALA A 4 -13.85 30.13 18.01
CA ALA A 4 -13.51 28.73 18.18
C ALA A 4 -14.78 27.86 18.06
N PRO A 5 -14.73 26.72 17.36
CA PRO A 5 -15.89 25.85 17.18
C PRO A 5 -16.39 25.37 18.54
N SER A 6 -17.71 25.41 18.71
CA SER A 6 -18.37 24.97 19.93
C SER A 6 -18.11 23.48 20.16
N SER A 7 -17.97 23.06 21.42
CA SER A 7 -17.84 21.63 21.79
C SER A 7 -18.99 20.76 21.26
N THR A 8 -20.16 21.37 20.99
CA THR A 8 -21.30 20.70 20.34
C THR A 8 -21.10 20.48 18.84
N GLU A 9 -20.41 21.38 18.13
CA GLU A 9 -20.04 21.20 16.72
C GLU A 9 -18.96 20.12 16.56
N GLN A 10 -17.97 20.07 17.45
CA GLN A 10 -16.97 19.00 17.46
C GLN A 10 -17.60 17.62 17.73
N ALA A 11 -18.60 17.56 18.62
CA ALA A 11 -19.34 16.32 18.90
C ALA A 11 -20.35 15.94 17.79
N ALA A 12 -20.77 16.90 16.96
CA ALA A 12 -21.60 16.64 15.78
C ALA A 12 -20.75 16.16 14.60
N VAL A 13 -19.62 16.82 14.31
CA VAL A 13 -18.65 16.39 13.29
C VAL A 13 -18.05 15.03 13.65
N GLY A 14 -17.71 14.79 14.92
CA GLY A 14 -17.26 13.48 15.40
C GLY A 14 -18.32 12.38 15.26
N ARG A 15 -19.61 12.71 15.34
CA ARG A 15 -20.72 11.75 15.18
C ARG A 15 -20.98 11.37 13.72
N THR A 16 -20.75 12.27 12.77
CA THR A 16 -20.93 11.97 11.34
C THR A 16 -19.91 10.97 10.81
N TYR A 17 -18.74 10.85 11.46
CA TYR A 17 -17.73 9.82 11.17
C TYR A 17 -17.81 8.60 12.09
N ALA A 18 -18.47 8.70 13.26
CA ALA A 18 -18.55 7.61 14.24
C ALA A 18 -19.71 6.63 14.03
N VAL A 19 -20.69 6.95 13.18
CA VAL A 19 -21.69 5.96 12.73
C VAL A 19 -21.18 5.31 11.45
N SER A 20 -20.10 4.52 11.59
CA SER A 20 -19.61 3.71 10.48
C SER A 20 -20.68 2.68 10.13
N ALA A 21 -21.42 2.93 9.05
CA ALA A 21 -21.89 1.83 8.22
C ALA A 21 -20.72 0.85 8.04
N SER A 22 -21.01 -0.45 7.98
CA SER A 22 -19.98 -1.47 7.71
C SER A 22 -19.00 -0.93 6.64
N PRO A 23 -17.66 -1.04 6.84
CA PRO A 23 -16.69 -0.56 5.86
C PRO A 23 -16.87 -1.22 4.48
N TRP A 24 -17.67 -2.29 4.42
CA TRP A 24 -18.06 -3.04 3.22
C TRP A 24 -19.48 -2.75 2.75
N SER A 25 -20.14 -1.72 3.29
CA SER A 25 -21.41 -1.27 2.74
C SER A 25 -21.18 -0.73 1.32
N LEU A 26 -22.11 -1.01 0.41
CA LEU A 26 -22.01 -0.55 -0.98
C LEU A 26 -21.90 0.97 -1.08
N ALA A 27 -22.50 1.71 -0.13
CA ALA A 27 -22.39 3.16 -0.04
C ALA A 27 -20.96 3.62 0.28
N GLU A 28 -20.29 2.98 1.24
CA GLU A 28 -18.91 3.31 1.62
C GLU A 28 -17.93 2.93 0.52
N ILE A 29 -18.11 1.79 -0.15
CA ILE A 29 -17.29 1.40 -1.31
C ILE A 29 -17.44 2.43 -2.43
N ARG A 30 -18.67 2.83 -2.78
CA ARG A 30 -18.92 3.85 -3.81
C ARG A 30 -18.29 5.19 -3.45
N ARG A 31 -18.38 5.59 -2.18
CA ARG A 31 -17.75 6.81 -1.67
C ARG A 31 -16.23 6.72 -1.79
N ALA A 32 -15.62 5.63 -1.34
CA ALA A 32 -14.17 5.44 -1.42
C ALA A 32 -13.66 5.45 -2.86
N VAL A 33 -14.39 4.85 -3.80
CA VAL A 33 -14.09 4.90 -5.24
C VAL A 33 -14.19 6.34 -5.77
N ALA A 34 -15.25 7.07 -5.42
CA ALA A 34 -15.41 8.46 -5.81
C ALA A 34 -14.29 9.35 -5.25
N ASP A 35 -13.96 9.21 -3.96
CA ASP A 35 -12.88 9.94 -3.29
C ASP A 35 -11.53 9.63 -3.94
N THR A 36 -11.24 8.36 -4.26
CA THR A 36 -10.03 7.95 -4.99
C THR A 36 -9.96 8.65 -6.35
N GLY A 37 -11.09 8.70 -7.08
CA GLY A 37 -11.21 9.41 -8.34
C GLY A 37 -10.98 10.92 -8.20
N HIS A 38 -11.52 11.54 -7.15
CA HIS A 38 -11.30 12.96 -6.86
C HIS A 38 -9.83 13.26 -6.55
N LEU A 39 -9.15 12.41 -5.78
CA LEU A 39 -7.72 12.55 -5.47
C LEU A 39 -6.85 12.38 -6.72
N LEU A 40 -7.15 11.42 -7.57
CA LEU A 40 -6.47 11.25 -8.86
C LEU A 40 -6.69 12.46 -9.76
N ARG A 41 -7.91 12.98 -9.81
CA ARG A 41 -8.23 14.18 -10.58
C ARG A 41 -7.49 15.39 -10.03
N PHE A 42 -7.45 15.58 -8.71
CA PHE A 42 -6.67 16.64 -8.06
C PHE A 42 -5.19 16.55 -8.43
N ARG A 43 -4.59 15.36 -8.29
CA ARG A 43 -3.18 15.12 -8.65
C ARG A 43 -2.92 15.41 -10.12
N SER A 44 -3.80 14.96 -11.01
CA SER A 44 -3.69 15.24 -12.46
C SER A 44 -3.89 16.73 -12.80
N GLY A 45 -4.73 17.45 -12.05
CA GLY A 45 -4.96 18.88 -12.21
C GLY A 45 -3.82 19.77 -11.71
N THR A 46 -3.03 19.29 -10.74
CA THR A 46 -1.83 20.01 -10.23
C THR A 46 -0.61 19.90 -11.14
N VAL A 47 -0.73 19.19 -12.27
CA VAL A 47 0.37 18.99 -13.22
C VAL A 47 0.67 20.29 -13.95
N ARG A 48 1.82 20.90 -13.62
CA ARG A 48 2.27 22.16 -14.25
C ARG A 48 2.53 22.05 -15.75
N ARG A 49 2.83 20.85 -16.26
CA ARG A 49 3.17 20.58 -17.67
C ARG A 49 2.41 19.36 -18.22
N PRO A 50 1.12 19.49 -18.58
CA PRO A 50 0.30 18.36 -19.01
C PRO A 50 0.81 17.69 -20.30
N ALA A 51 1.43 18.46 -21.19
CA ALA A 51 2.06 17.93 -22.40
C ALA A 51 3.18 16.93 -22.09
N VAL A 52 4.03 17.23 -21.09
CA VAL A 52 5.13 16.33 -20.68
C VAL A 52 4.58 15.02 -20.13
N ILE A 53 3.54 15.07 -19.30
CA ILE A 53 2.90 13.86 -18.78
C ILE A 53 2.26 13.04 -19.90
N ARG A 54 1.60 13.68 -20.87
CA ARG A 54 1.08 12.98 -22.05
C ARG A 54 2.19 12.28 -22.81
N THR A 55 3.34 12.94 -23.03
CA THR A 55 4.50 12.32 -23.66
C THR A 55 5.02 11.13 -22.85
N ILE A 56 5.17 11.26 -21.54
CA ILE A 56 5.61 10.15 -20.67
C ILE A 56 4.64 8.97 -20.81
N TRP A 57 3.32 9.20 -20.76
CA TRP A 57 2.34 8.13 -20.93
C TRP A 57 2.42 7.49 -22.32
N MET A 58 2.56 8.29 -23.39
CA MET A 58 2.76 7.75 -24.74
C MET A 58 4.01 6.88 -24.81
N VAL A 59 5.12 7.29 -24.21
CA VAL A 59 6.34 6.49 -24.13
C VAL A 59 6.11 5.21 -23.34
N VAL A 60 5.46 5.26 -22.18
CA VAL A 60 5.15 4.06 -21.37
C VAL A 60 4.27 3.08 -22.13
N VAL A 61 3.24 3.57 -22.84
CA VAL A 61 2.37 2.73 -23.67
C VAL A 61 3.16 2.12 -24.84
N ALA A 62 3.98 2.91 -25.52
CA ALA A 62 4.82 2.43 -26.62
C ALA A 62 5.83 1.37 -26.14
N LEU A 63 6.48 1.59 -24.99
CA LEU A 63 7.39 0.62 -24.39
C LEU A 63 6.66 -0.64 -23.91
N THR A 64 5.45 -0.50 -23.37
CA THR A 64 4.63 -1.66 -22.99
C THR A 64 4.25 -2.48 -24.22
N ALA A 65 3.81 -1.82 -25.30
CA ALA A 65 3.53 -2.49 -26.56
C ALA A 65 4.79 -3.16 -27.13
N ALA A 66 5.95 -2.50 -27.07
CA ALA A 66 7.23 -3.09 -27.50
C ALA A 66 7.66 -4.28 -26.63
N ALA A 67 7.42 -4.26 -25.32
CA ALA A 67 7.72 -5.37 -24.42
C ALA A 67 6.85 -6.59 -24.67
N VAL A 68 5.61 -6.40 -25.14
CA VAL A 68 4.68 -7.50 -25.47
C VAL A 68 4.91 -8.00 -26.89
N LEU A 69 5.00 -7.09 -27.87
CA LEU A 69 5.08 -7.42 -29.30
C LEU A 69 6.52 -7.69 -29.77
N GLY A 70 7.52 -7.08 -29.14
CA GLY A 70 8.92 -7.28 -29.52
C GLY A 70 9.37 -8.73 -29.40
N PRO A 71 9.13 -9.41 -28.25
CA PRO A 71 9.49 -10.82 -28.09
C PRO A 71 8.73 -11.76 -29.02
N LEU A 72 7.51 -11.39 -29.42
CA LEU A 72 6.72 -12.13 -30.41
C LEU A 72 7.37 -12.14 -31.80
N LEU A 73 8.13 -11.10 -32.14
CA LEU A 73 8.84 -10.97 -33.41
C LEU A 73 10.27 -11.53 -33.37
N ALA A 74 10.71 -12.03 -32.21
CA ALA A 74 12.04 -12.59 -32.06
C ALA A 74 12.16 -13.94 -32.80
N PRO A 75 13.34 -14.25 -33.39
CA PRO A 75 13.56 -15.55 -34.01
C PRO A 75 13.32 -16.70 -33.01
N GLY A 76 12.51 -17.67 -33.41
CA GLY A 76 12.17 -18.83 -32.58
C GLY A 76 11.05 -18.60 -31.56
N ALA A 77 10.37 -17.45 -31.57
CA ALA A 77 9.17 -17.24 -30.77
C ALA A 77 8.07 -18.27 -31.12
N GLY A 78 7.46 -18.88 -30.10
CA GLY A 78 6.44 -19.91 -30.25
C GLY A 78 6.93 -21.23 -30.86
N ALA A 79 8.25 -21.44 -30.97
CA ALA A 79 8.77 -22.72 -31.46
C ALA A 79 8.54 -23.83 -30.43
N ASP A 80 8.17 -25.02 -30.93
CA ASP A 80 7.93 -26.23 -30.11
C ASP A 80 9.21 -26.79 -29.46
N GLU A 81 10.39 -26.25 -29.83
CA GLU A 81 11.68 -26.67 -29.31
C GLU A 81 12.56 -25.46 -28.94
N GLY A 82 13.59 -25.69 -28.13
CA GLY A 82 14.59 -24.68 -27.78
C GLY A 82 14.12 -23.66 -26.75
N LEU A 83 14.48 -22.39 -26.95
CA LEU A 83 14.30 -21.34 -25.93
C LEU A 83 12.84 -20.99 -25.67
N ALA A 84 11.95 -21.04 -26.66
CA ALA A 84 10.53 -20.74 -26.48
C ALA A 84 9.86 -21.79 -25.58
N LEU A 85 10.07 -23.09 -25.87
CA LEU A 85 9.59 -24.16 -25.00
C LEU A 85 10.20 -24.07 -23.58
N ASN A 86 11.50 -23.83 -23.45
CA ASN A 86 12.12 -23.65 -22.12
C ASN A 86 11.51 -22.48 -21.35
N THR A 87 11.21 -21.38 -22.04
CA THR A 87 10.53 -20.22 -21.45
C THR A 87 9.10 -20.57 -21.04
N LEU A 88 8.40 -21.38 -21.84
CA LEU A 88 7.05 -21.84 -21.53
C LEU A 88 7.02 -22.71 -20.28
N ILE A 89 7.98 -23.64 -20.16
CA ILE A 89 8.11 -24.55 -19.01
C ILE A 89 8.37 -23.78 -17.71
N ILE A 90 9.19 -22.72 -17.75
CA ILE A 90 9.53 -21.92 -16.55
C ILE A 90 8.54 -20.77 -16.28
N LEU A 91 7.57 -20.52 -17.18
CA LEU A 91 6.59 -19.44 -17.05
C LEU A 91 5.81 -19.48 -15.72
N PRO A 92 5.32 -20.65 -15.23
CA PRO A 92 4.68 -20.74 -13.92
C PRO A 92 5.59 -20.25 -12.77
N THR A 93 6.89 -20.53 -12.85
CA THR A 93 7.89 -20.08 -11.88
C THR A 93 8.10 -18.57 -11.96
N PHE A 94 8.11 -17.98 -13.16
CA PHE A 94 8.16 -16.52 -13.31
C PHE A 94 6.93 -15.83 -12.71
N MET A 95 5.74 -16.43 -12.84
CA MET A 95 4.52 -15.92 -12.20
C MET A 95 4.65 -15.89 -10.66
N ILE A 96 5.20 -16.94 -10.05
CA ILE A 96 5.45 -16.99 -8.60
C ILE A 96 6.54 -15.99 -8.19
N GLY A 97 7.61 -15.88 -8.99
CA GLY A 97 8.68 -14.90 -8.79
C GLY A 97 8.14 -13.47 -8.77
N PHE A 98 7.25 -13.14 -9.71
CA PHE A 98 6.57 -11.84 -9.75
C PHE A 98 5.77 -11.57 -8.47
N LEU A 99 5.01 -12.56 -7.98
CA LEU A 99 4.27 -12.45 -6.73
C LEU A 99 5.22 -12.16 -5.55
N GLY A 100 6.30 -12.93 -5.41
CA GLY A 100 7.27 -12.75 -4.32
C GLY A 100 7.94 -11.36 -4.34
N LEU A 101 8.33 -10.88 -5.51
CA LEU A 101 8.91 -9.54 -5.68
C LEU A 101 7.89 -8.43 -5.39
N THR A 102 6.65 -8.59 -5.84
CA THR A 102 5.56 -7.63 -5.59
C THR A 102 5.23 -7.54 -4.11
N VAL A 103 5.15 -8.68 -3.41
CA VAL A 103 4.97 -8.74 -1.95
C VAL A 103 6.12 -8.03 -1.25
N SER A 104 7.37 -8.35 -1.62
CA SER A 104 8.56 -7.76 -1.02
C SER A 104 8.61 -6.23 -1.19
N ALA A 105 8.29 -5.74 -2.40
CA ALA A 105 8.22 -4.32 -2.69
C ALA A 105 7.12 -3.60 -1.88
N ALA A 106 5.93 -4.19 -1.79
CA ALA A 106 4.81 -3.62 -1.05
C ALA A 106 5.08 -3.59 0.47
N VAL A 107 5.69 -4.64 1.02
CA VAL A 107 6.12 -4.71 2.42
C VAL A 107 7.21 -3.67 2.72
N ALA A 108 8.19 -3.54 1.82
CA ALA A 108 9.28 -2.57 1.96
C ALA A 108 8.76 -1.12 1.96
N SER A 109 7.74 -0.81 1.16
CA SER A 109 7.09 0.50 1.14
C SER A 109 6.07 0.71 2.26
N GLY A 110 5.85 -0.28 3.14
CA GLY A 110 4.92 -0.19 4.28
C GLY A 110 3.44 -0.09 3.88
N GLY A 111 3.05 -0.65 2.72
CA GLY A 111 1.71 -0.44 2.14
C GLY A 111 1.52 0.95 1.50
N GLY A 112 2.49 1.85 1.70
CA GLY A 112 2.45 3.25 1.34
C GLY A 112 2.77 3.50 -0.13
N ARG A 113 1.73 3.56 -0.95
CA ARG A 113 1.66 4.51 -2.07
C ARG A 113 0.37 5.29 -1.93
N GLU A 114 0.26 5.94 -0.78
CA GLU A 114 -0.87 6.78 -0.42
C GLU A 114 -0.97 7.93 -1.45
N LEU A 115 -2.21 8.26 -1.85
CA LEU A 115 -2.44 9.35 -2.81
C LEU A 115 -2.08 10.72 -2.22
N LEU A 116 -2.13 10.83 -0.90
CA LEU A 116 -1.77 11.98 -0.07
C LEU A 116 -0.79 11.51 1.00
N SER A 117 0.16 12.36 1.39
CA SER A 117 0.97 12.09 2.58
C SER A 117 0.07 12.08 3.80
N GLY A 118 0.29 11.18 4.75
CA GLY A 118 -0.41 11.18 6.04
C GLY A 118 -0.32 12.52 6.79
N GLU A 119 0.76 13.29 6.57
CA GLU A 119 0.93 14.65 7.12
C GLU A 119 -0.04 15.67 6.49
N ASP A 120 -0.30 15.53 5.18
CA ASP A 120 -1.25 16.38 4.46
C ASP A 120 -2.72 15.95 4.73
N ALA A 121 -2.93 14.66 5.00
CA ALA A 121 -4.25 14.09 5.30
C ALA A 121 -4.79 14.47 6.69
N VAL A 122 -3.98 15.11 7.56
CA VAL A 122 -4.44 15.60 8.88
C VAL A 122 -5.53 16.67 8.72
N ALA A 123 -5.40 17.53 7.71
CA ALA A 123 -6.38 18.59 7.44
C ALA A 123 -7.65 18.05 6.75
N PHE A 124 -7.53 16.98 5.95
CA PHE A 124 -8.60 16.38 5.18
C PHE A 124 -8.54 14.85 5.29
N PRO A 125 -9.08 14.26 6.37
CA PRO A 125 -8.97 12.83 6.61
C PRO A 125 -9.69 12.04 5.51
N VAL A 126 -8.97 11.10 4.91
CA VAL A 126 -9.49 10.16 3.91
C VAL A 126 -9.82 8.81 4.56
N SER A 127 -10.81 8.11 3.99
CA SER A 127 -11.19 6.77 4.46
C SER A 127 -10.04 5.78 4.23
N PRO A 128 -9.78 4.81 5.14
CA PRO A 128 -8.79 3.76 4.92
C PRO A 128 -9.03 2.95 3.64
N THR A 129 -10.29 2.79 3.23
CA THR A 129 -10.62 2.15 1.94
C THR A 129 -10.08 2.94 0.75
N THR A 130 -10.20 4.27 0.77
CA THR A 130 -9.67 5.17 -0.26
C THR A 130 -8.15 5.05 -0.34
N ASP A 131 -7.48 4.94 0.80
CA ASP A 131 -6.03 4.78 0.87
C ASP A 131 -5.58 3.42 0.31
N HIS A 132 -6.27 2.34 0.68
CA HIS A 132 -6.03 1.01 0.11
C HIS A 132 -6.19 1.00 -1.44
N LEU A 133 -7.27 1.59 -1.95
CA LEU A 133 -7.49 1.71 -3.40
C LEU A 133 -6.43 2.58 -4.08
N GLY A 134 -6.04 3.68 -3.43
CA GLY A 134 -4.94 4.53 -3.87
C GLY A 134 -3.63 3.76 -4.01
N ALA A 135 -3.26 2.98 -2.98
CA ALA A 135 -2.07 2.15 -2.97
C ALA A 135 -2.07 1.10 -4.10
N LEU A 136 -3.22 0.46 -4.36
CA LEU A 136 -3.40 -0.48 -5.47
C LEU A 136 -3.20 0.19 -6.84
N LEU A 137 -3.80 1.36 -7.05
CA LEU A 137 -3.67 2.09 -8.31
C LEU A 137 -2.27 2.63 -8.54
N MET A 138 -1.59 2.99 -7.46
CA MET A 138 -0.23 3.51 -7.54
C MET A 138 0.81 2.39 -7.66
N ALA A 139 0.52 1.14 -7.23
CA ALA A 139 1.48 0.04 -7.25
C ALA A 139 2.07 -0.25 -8.64
N PRO A 140 1.27 -0.30 -9.73
CA PRO A 140 1.79 -0.46 -11.09
C PRO A 140 2.64 0.69 -11.62
N LEU A 141 2.69 1.83 -10.94
CA LEU A 141 3.54 2.97 -11.33
C LEU A 141 4.96 2.88 -10.73
N ASN A 142 5.29 1.78 -10.05
CA ASN A 142 6.66 1.50 -9.63
C ASN A 142 7.46 0.94 -10.81
N ILE A 143 8.65 1.51 -11.08
CA ILE A 143 9.56 1.05 -12.15
C ILE A 143 9.86 -0.45 -12.01
N GLY A 144 10.08 -0.93 -10.78
CA GLY A 144 10.31 -2.36 -10.53
C GLY A 144 9.13 -3.24 -10.94
N TRP A 145 7.90 -2.80 -10.64
CA TRP A 145 6.69 -3.51 -11.08
C TRP A 145 6.57 -3.48 -12.61
N ILE A 146 6.80 -2.33 -13.24
CA ILE A 146 6.71 -2.17 -14.71
C ILE A 146 7.69 -3.10 -15.42
N LEU A 147 8.97 -3.11 -15.00
CA LEU A 147 9.98 -3.95 -15.62
C LEU A 147 9.68 -5.45 -15.43
N GLN A 148 9.22 -5.85 -14.26
CA GLN A 148 8.85 -7.25 -13.99
C GLN A 148 7.60 -7.68 -14.77
N ALA A 149 6.59 -6.81 -14.88
CA ALA A 149 5.39 -7.06 -15.67
C ALA A 149 5.72 -7.15 -17.16
N TRP A 150 6.55 -6.23 -17.68
CA TRP A 150 7.05 -6.28 -19.06
C TRP A 150 7.82 -7.56 -19.36
N PHE A 151 8.70 -7.97 -18.44
CA PHE A 151 9.41 -9.24 -18.58
C PHE A 151 8.45 -10.44 -18.63
N LEU A 152 7.49 -10.51 -17.72
CA LEU A 152 6.54 -11.64 -17.68
C LEU A 152 5.64 -11.68 -18.92
N LEU A 153 5.12 -10.53 -19.35
CA LEU A 153 4.31 -10.42 -20.57
C LEU A 153 5.13 -10.78 -21.81
N GLY A 154 6.36 -10.28 -21.91
CA GLY A 154 7.27 -10.59 -23.01
C GLY A 154 7.71 -12.06 -23.04
N ALA A 155 7.98 -12.66 -21.88
CA ALA A 155 8.25 -14.09 -21.77
C ALA A 155 7.04 -14.92 -22.22
N THR A 156 5.83 -14.49 -21.88
CA THR A 156 4.58 -15.14 -22.29
C THR A 156 4.41 -15.10 -23.82
N THR A 157 4.62 -13.94 -24.44
CA THR A 157 4.47 -13.80 -25.90
C THR A 157 5.58 -14.51 -26.68
N PHE A 158 6.81 -14.50 -26.17
CA PHE A 158 7.92 -15.27 -26.75
C PHE A 158 7.70 -16.78 -26.66
N ALA A 159 7.23 -17.26 -25.50
CA ALA A 159 7.06 -18.67 -25.23
C ALA A 159 5.98 -19.33 -26.11
N HIS A 160 4.84 -18.65 -26.30
CA HIS A 160 3.69 -19.24 -26.99
C HIS A 160 3.55 -18.82 -28.46
N GLY A 161 4.03 -17.64 -28.85
CA GLY A 161 3.82 -17.10 -30.19
C GLY A 161 2.43 -16.45 -30.37
N LEU A 162 1.88 -16.49 -31.60
CA LEU A 162 0.62 -15.81 -31.96
C LEU A 162 -0.62 -16.64 -31.65
N ASP A 163 -0.49 -17.96 -31.60
CA ASP A 163 -1.61 -18.87 -31.39
C ASP A 163 -2.13 -18.75 -29.97
N ALA A 164 -3.46 -18.68 -29.80
CA ALA A 164 -4.16 -18.56 -28.51
C ALA A 164 -3.64 -17.47 -27.53
N LEU A 165 -2.79 -16.55 -28.01
CA LEU A 165 -2.18 -15.44 -27.26
C LEU A 165 -3.15 -14.64 -26.39
N PRO A 166 -4.36 -14.25 -26.85
CA PRO A 166 -5.28 -13.48 -25.99
C PRO A 166 -5.71 -14.25 -24.74
N TRP A 167 -5.79 -15.59 -24.79
CA TRP A 167 -6.26 -16.41 -23.68
C TRP A 167 -5.21 -16.51 -22.58
N LEU A 168 -3.97 -16.83 -22.94
CA LEU A 168 -2.86 -16.90 -22.00
C LEU A 168 -2.49 -15.51 -21.46
N LEU A 169 -2.47 -14.46 -22.30
CA LEU A 169 -2.26 -13.09 -21.84
C LEU A 169 -3.33 -12.64 -20.85
N THR A 170 -4.60 -13.01 -21.07
CA THR A 170 -5.67 -12.68 -20.11
C THR A 170 -5.38 -13.27 -18.74
N ILE A 171 -4.96 -14.54 -18.68
CA ILE A 171 -4.58 -15.20 -17.41
C ILE A 171 -3.39 -14.50 -16.77
N VAL A 172 -2.34 -14.17 -17.53
CA VAL A 172 -1.14 -13.50 -17.00
C VAL A 172 -1.47 -12.10 -16.49
N VAL A 173 -2.28 -11.32 -17.21
CA VAL A 173 -2.73 -9.98 -16.74
C VAL A 173 -3.56 -10.10 -15.47
N LEU A 174 -4.50 -11.04 -15.40
CA LEU A 174 -5.29 -11.28 -14.19
C LEU A 174 -4.41 -11.74 -13.02
N TRP A 175 -3.39 -12.54 -13.29
CA TRP A 175 -2.38 -12.91 -12.29
C TRP A 175 -1.59 -11.70 -11.78
N LEU A 176 -1.15 -10.78 -12.66
CA LEU A 176 -0.48 -9.55 -12.25
C LEU A 176 -1.37 -8.72 -11.32
N VAL A 177 -2.67 -8.61 -11.61
CA VAL A 177 -3.65 -7.91 -10.77
C VAL A 177 -3.80 -8.62 -9.41
N LEU A 178 -4.01 -9.94 -9.41
CA LEU A 178 -4.14 -10.73 -8.19
C LEU A 178 -2.88 -10.61 -7.32
N ALA A 179 -1.69 -10.77 -7.91
CA ALA A 179 -0.41 -10.68 -7.21
C ALA A 179 -0.21 -9.29 -6.59
N THR A 180 -0.62 -8.24 -7.28
CA THR A 180 -0.60 -6.87 -6.76
C THR A 180 -1.56 -6.72 -5.58
N ALA A 181 -2.78 -7.26 -5.68
CA ALA A 181 -3.74 -7.24 -4.58
C ALA A 181 -3.26 -8.02 -3.36
N LEU A 182 -2.73 -9.24 -3.54
CA LEU A 182 -2.14 -10.04 -2.47
C LEU A 182 -0.92 -9.36 -1.83
N GLY A 183 -0.06 -8.73 -2.63
CA GLY A 183 1.03 -7.90 -2.14
C GLY A 183 0.56 -6.81 -1.18
N GLN A 184 -0.54 -6.13 -1.53
CA GLN A 184 -1.15 -5.11 -0.66
C GLN A 184 -1.77 -5.72 0.61
N VAL A 185 -2.46 -6.87 0.52
CA VAL A 185 -2.98 -7.58 1.71
C VAL A 185 -1.85 -7.84 2.71
N ILE A 186 -0.74 -8.41 2.23
CA ILE A 186 0.41 -8.75 3.07
C ILE A 186 1.05 -7.49 3.61
N ALA A 187 1.25 -6.45 2.79
CA ALA A 187 1.83 -5.19 3.22
C ALA A 187 1.02 -4.52 4.35
N TRP A 188 -0.30 -4.39 4.19
CA TRP A 188 -1.18 -3.82 5.22
C TRP A 188 -1.24 -4.68 6.49
N SER A 189 -1.11 -6.01 6.33
CA SER A 189 -1.04 -6.94 7.46
C SER A 189 0.27 -6.79 8.23
N VAL A 190 1.39 -6.70 7.53
CA VAL A 190 2.71 -6.41 8.12
C VAL A 190 2.69 -5.05 8.81
N GLU A 191 2.15 -4.02 8.17
CA GLU A 191 2.04 -2.68 8.74
C GLU A 191 1.17 -2.66 10.01
N SER A 192 0.06 -3.39 10.02
CA SER A 192 -0.74 -3.63 11.21
C SER A 192 0.08 -4.20 12.36
N VAL A 193 0.98 -5.15 12.09
CA VAL A 193 1.88 -5.76 13.08
C VAL A 193 2.97 -4.77 13.51
N ARG A 194 3.60 -4.05 12.56
CA ARG A 194 4.68 -3.06 12.82
C ARG A 194 4.26 -2.03 13.85
N ARG A 195 3.00 -1.57 13.81
CA ARG A 195 2.43 -0.59 14.76
C ARG A 195 2.25 -1.11 16.21
N ARG A 196 2.49 -2.40 16.50
CA ARG A 196 2.46 -2.97 17.86
C ARG A 196 3.75 -2.68 18.65
N ARG A 197 3.73 -2.91 19.98
CA ARG A 197 4.83 -2.53 20.90
C ARG A 197 6.18 -3.14 20.50
N HIS A 198 6.18 -4.40 20.08
CA HIS A 198 7.35 -5.12 19.57
C HIS A 198 7.25 -5.42 18.07
N GLY A 199 6.38 -4.68 17.35
CA GLY A 199 6.01 -4.98 15.96
C GLY A 199 7.19 -5.01 15.00
N VAL A 200 8.08 -4.02 15.09
CA VAL A 200 9.26 -3.93 14.24
C VAL A 200 10.21 -5.12 14.44
N ALA A 201 10.45 -5.53 15.69
CA ALA A 201 11.29 -6.69 15.97
C ALA A 201 10.66 -7.99 15.44
N ILE A 202 9.33 -8.15 15.61
CA ILE A 202 8.59 -9.30 15.08
C ILE A 202 8.70 -9.37 13.56
N VAL A 203 8.51 -8.25 12.85
CA VAL A 203 8.56 -8.23 11.38
C VAL A 203 9.97 -8.50 10.86
N ARG A 204 11.00 -7.94 11.51
CA ARG A 204 12.40 -8.21 11.14
C ARG A 204 12.77 -9.67 11.36
N THR A 205 12.44 -10.23 12.53
CA THR A 205 12.72 -11.63 12.84
C THR A 205 11.96 -12.58 11.93
N ALA A 206 10.69 -12.28 11.62
CA ALA A 206 9.91 -13.03 10.64
C ALA A 206 10.53 -12.95 9.23
N GLY A 207 10.98 -11.77 8.79
CA GLY A 207 11.65 -11.62 7.50
C GLY A 207 12.95 -12.42 7.40
N VAL A 208 13.77 -12.41 8.46
CA VAL A 208 14.99 -13.25 8.53
C VAL A 208 14.62 -14.74 8.52
N ALA A 209 13.61 -15.16 9.28
CA ALA A 209 13.16 -16.55 9.30
C ALA A 209 12.67 -17.01 7.92
N VAL A 210 11.91 -16.18 7.19
CA VAL A 210 11.49 -16.47 5.82
C VAL A 210 12.69 -16.59 4.88
N ALA A 211 13.67 -15.69 4.97
CA ALA A 211 14.88 -15.75 4.14
C ALA A 211 15.69 -17.04 4.40
N VAL A 212 15.84 -17.43 5.68
CA VAL A 212 16.52 -18.68 6.06
C VAL A 212 15.74 -19.90 5.55
N LEU A 213 14.42 -19.90 5.66
CA LEU A 213 13.57 -20.98 5.14
C LEU A 213 13.71 -21.12 3.62
N LEU A 214 13.66 -20.02 2.88
CA LEU A 214 13.84 -20.04 1.41
C LEU A 214 15.23 -20.53 1.02
N ALA A 215 16.28 -20.10 1.73
CA ALA A 215 17.64 -20.59 1.50
C ALA A 215 17.74 -22.10 1.78
N TRP A 216 17.12 -22.58 2.86
CA TRP A 216 17.07 -24.00 3.18
C TRP A 216 16.32 -24.81 2.11
N LEU A 217 15.15 -24.35 1.64
CA LEU A 217 14.38 -24.99 0.56
C LEU A 217 15.20 -25.07 -0.73
N GLN A 218 15.92 -24.00 -1.08
CA GLN A 218 16.80 -23.97 -2.25
C GLN A 218 17.97 -24.95 -2.12
N LEU A 219 18.67 -24.95 -0.98
CA LEU A 219 19.84 -25.81 -0.75
C LEU A 219 19.48 -27.29 -0.58
N SER A 220 18.28 -27.59 -0.08
CA SER A 220 17.78 -28.96 0.07
C SER A 220 17.11 -29.52 -1.17
N GLY A 221 16.95 -28.72 -2.24
CA GLY A 221 16.29 -29.14 -3.48
C GLY A 221 14.75 -29.23 -3.40
N HIS A 222 14.14 -28.92 -2.25
CA HIS A 222 12.68 -29.01 -2.05
C HIS A 222 11.91 -27.79 -2.57
N LEU A 223 12.60 -26.78 -3.11
CA LEU A 223 11.94 -25.59 -3.63
C LEU A 223 10.95 -25.94 -4.75
N ASN A 224 11.34 -26.86 -5.66
CA ASN A 224 10.47 -27.27 -6.76
C ASN A 224 9.20 -27.95 -6.25
N ASP A 225 9.29 -28.82 -5.24
CA ASP A 225 8.13 -29.48 -4.63
C ASP A 225 7.11 -28.48 -4.06
N VAL A 226 7.59 -27.35 -3.53
CA VAL A 226 6.72 -26.26 -3.03
C VAL A 226 6.14 -25.45 -4.19
N LEU A 227 6.94 -25.16 -5.22
CA LEU A 227 6.48 -24.42 -6.39
C LEU A 227 5.42 -25.21 -7.19
N ASP A 228 5.57 -26.54 -7.27
CA ASP A 228 4.66 -27.45 -7.99
C ASP A 228 3.28 -27.54 -7.31
N GLN A 229 3.17 -27.21 -6.03
CA GLN A 229 1.89 -27.14 -5.30
C GLN A 229 1.11 -25.85 -5.60
N VAL A 230 1.76 -24.84 -6.19
CA VAL A 230 1.09 -23.61 -6.58
C VAL A 230 0.39 -23.86 -7.92
N PRO A 231 -0.91 -23.51 -8.07
CA PRO A 231 -1.67 -23.82 -9.28
C PRO A 231 -1.29 -22.96 -10.50
N THR A 232 -0.08 -22.36 -10.55
CA THR A 232 0.36 -21.55 -11.69
C THR A 232 0.55 -22.39 -12.96
N LEU A 233 0.95 -23.66 -12.82
CA LEU A 233 1.01 -24.58 -13.95
C LEU A 233 -0.38 -24.79 -14.57
N GLU A 234 -1.39 -25.04 -13.74
CA GLU A 234 -2.78 -25.23 -14.18
C GLU A 234 -3.33 -23.99 -14.88
N LEU A 235 -2.97 -22.79 -14.39
CA LEU A 235 -3.32 -21.52 -15.02
C LEU A 235 -2.69 -21.38 -16.41
N VAL A 236 -1.40 -21.71 -16.55
CA VAL A 236 -0.72 -21.65 -17.86
C VAL A 236 -1.35 -22.66 -18.83
N VAL A 237 -1.57 -23.89 -18.39
CA VAL A 237 -2.22 -24.94 -19.21
C VAL A 237 -3.62 -24.51 -19.64
N ALA A 238 -4.42 -23.93 -18.76
CA ALA A 238 -5.74 -23.41 -19.09
C ALA A 238 -5.68 -22.29 -20.15
N GLY A 239 -4.62 -21.46 -20.12
CA GLY A 239 -4.38 -20.41 -21.11
C GLY A 239 -4.00 -20.97 -22.48
N LEU A 240 -3.14 -21.99 -22.51
CA LEU A 240 -2.68 -22.66 -23.72
C LEU A 240 -3.81 -23.43 -24.43
N GLN A 241 -4.78 -23.94 -23.69
CA GLN A 241 -5.97 -24.61 -24.26
C GLN A 241 -6.95 -23.66 -24.97
N GLY A 242 -6.72 -22.34 -24.89
CA GLY A 242 -7.60 -21.33 -25.46
C GLY A 242 -8.95 -21.24 -24.73
N PHE A 243 -10.02 -20.89 -25.46
CA PHE A 243 -11.35 -20.77 -24.87
C PHE A 243 -11.93 -22.14 -24.51
N SER A 244 -11.79 -22.51 -23.24
CA SER A 244 -12.20 -23.80 -22.69
C SER A 244 -12.88 -23.64 -21.34
N VAL A 245 -13.50 -24.71 -20.81
CA VAL A 245 -14.05 -24.72 -19.44
C VAL A 245 -12.93 -24.44 -18.43
N ALA A 246 -11.74 -25.00 -18.63
CA ALA A 246 -10.58 -24.75 -17.77
C ALA A 246 -10.20 -23.26 -17.77
N TRP A 247 -10.19 -22.60 -18.93
CA TRP A 247 -9.93 -21.17 -19.04
C TRP A 247 -10.99 -20.33 -18.29
N VAL A 248 -12.28 -20.64 -18.46
CA VAL A 248 -13.36 -19.94 -17.75
C VAL A 248 -13.22 -20.11 -16.23
N VAL A 249 -12.93 -21.33 -15.76
CA VAL A 249 -12.68 -21.60 -14.34
C VAL A 249 -11.46 -20.83 -13.83
N ALA A 250 -10.36 -20.80 -14.60
CA ALA A 250 -9.15 -20.06 -14.24
C ALA A 250 -9.43 -18.55 -14.13
N VAL A 251 -10.07 -17.95 -15.14
CA VAL A 251 -10.42 -16.51 -15.16
C VAL A 251 -11.36 -16.15 -14.02
N THR A 252 -12.43 -16.93 -13.83
CA THR A 252 -13.40 -16.67 -12.75
C THR A 252 -12.76 -16.83 -11.37
N SER A 253 -11.88 -17.83 -11.19
CA SER A 253 -11.13 -18.03 -9.96
C SER A 253 -10.18 -16.87 -9.67
N LEU A 254 -9.42 -16.40 -10.67
CA LEU A 254 -8.53 -15.24 -10.53
C LEU A 254 -9.30 -13.96 -10.19
N LEU A 255 -10.45 -13.73 -10.82
CA LEU A 255 -11.33 -12.60 -10.50
C LEU A 255 -11.91 -12.71 -9.08
N ALA A 256 -12.37 -13.90 -8.68
CA ALA A 256 -12.90 -14.14 -7.34
C ALA A 256 -11.82 -13.95 -6.26
N LEU A 257 -10.63 -14.52 -6.46
CA LEU A 257 -9.49 -14.35 -5.57
C LEU A 257 -9.03 -12.90 -5.50
N THR A 258 -9.07 -12.17 -6.62
CA THR A 258 -8.77 -10.73 -6.64
C THR A 258 -9.78 -9.98 -5.79
N ALA A 259 -11.08 -10.23 -5.96
CA ALA A 259 -12.11 -9.59 -5.15
C ALA A 259 -11.95 -9.89 -3.65
N VAL A 260 -11.64 -11.15 -3.29
CA VAL A 260 -11.33 -11.54 -1.91
C VAL A 260 -10.09 -10.81 -1.39
N ALA A 261 -9.02 -10.71 -2.18
CA ALA A 261 -7.80 -10.00 -1.82
C ALA A 261 -8.06 -8.50 -1.61
N LEU A 262 -8.90 -7.85 -2.43
CA LEU A 262 -9.31 -6.45 -2.22
C LEU A 262 -10.05 -6.27 -0.89
N VAL A 263 -10.95 -7.20 -0.56
CA VAL A 263 -11.66 -7.16 0.72
C VAL A 263 -10.70 -7.37 1.89
N LEU A 264 -9.86 -8.39 1.85
CA LEU A 264 -8.87 -8.66 2.90
C LEU A 264 -7.88 -7.50 3.06
N GLY A 265 -7.49 -6.86 1.95
CA GLY A 265 -6.58 -5.73 1.91
C GLY A 265 -7.18 -4.50 2.60
N GLY A 266 -8.45 -4.19 2.32
CA GLY A 266 -9.15 -3.15 3.06
C GLY A 266 -9.33 -3.51 4.54
N VAL A 267 -9.61 -4.77 4.92
CA VAL A 267 -9.70 -5.17 6.34
C VAL A 267 -8.36 -4.93 7.05
N ALA A 268 -7.27 -5.35 6.42
CA ALA A 268 -5.91 -5.16 6.94
C ALA A 268 -5.57 -3.67 7.06
N CYS A 269 -5.96 -2.85 6.07
CA CYS A 269 -5.77 -1.41 6.10
C CYS A 269 -6.53 -0.75 7.26
N HIS A 270 -7.81 -1.11 7.48
CA HIS A 270 -8.58 -0.62 8.65
C HIS A 270 -7.98 -1.07 9.99
N SER A 271 -7.40 -2.28 10.04
CA SER A 271 -6.66 -2.73 11.22
C SER A 271 -5.42 -1.86 11.47
N ALA A 272 -4.69 -1.47 10.42
CA ALA A 272 -3.53 -0.60 10.54
C ALA A 272 -3.92 0.83 10.94
N ALA A 273 -4.95 1.39 10.31
CA ALA A 273 -5.43 2.76 10.54
C ALA A 273 -5.91 3.01 11.98
N ARG A 274 -6.45 1.99 12.66
CA ARG A 274 -6.86 2.07 14.07
C ARG A 274 -5.68 2.20 15.05
N ARG A 275 -4.43 2.16 14.58
CA ARG A 275 -3.23 2.20 15.42
C ARG A 275 -2.37 3.41 15.05
N GLN A 276 -2.03 4.22 16.06
CA GLN A 276 -1.13 5.37 15.88
C GLN A 276 0.25 4.94 15.38
N THR A 277 0.80 5.72 14.45
CA THR A 277 2.14 5.54 13.89
C THR A 277 3.18 5.94 14.95
N ARG A 278 3.73 4.95 15.68
CA ARG A 278 4.69 5.22 16.76
C ARG A 278 6.00 5.85 16.28
N ASP A 279 6.43 5.54 15.06
CA ASP A 279 7.69 6.07 14.51
C ASP A 279 7.56 7.58 14.21
N ALA A 280 6.40 8.04 13.72
CA ALA A 280 6.11 9.46 13.55
C ALA A 280 6.14 10.21 14.90
N LEU A 281 5.48 9.66 15.93
CA LEU A 281 5.52 10.23 17.28
C LEU A 281 6.94 10.31 17.86
N LYS A 282 7.81 9.34 17.57
CA LYS A 282 9.20 9.32 18.05
C LYS A 282 10.06 10.36 17.33
N VAL A 283 9.84 10.59 16.03
CA VAL A 283 10.55 11.61 15.25
C VAL A 283 10.08 13.01 15.64
N GLU A 284 8.77 13.22 15.80
CA GLU A 284 8.19 14.51 16.25
C GLU A 284 8.66 14.88 17.66
N THR A 285 8.68 13.93 18.59
CA THR A 285 9.17 14.17 19.97
C THR A 285 10.70 14.37 20.05
N GLN A 286 11.46 13.94 19.04
CA GLN A 286 12.88 14.24 18.94
C GLN A 286 13.15 15.66 18.40
N HIS A 287 12.24 16.22 17.60
CA HIS A 287 12.40 17.55 16.99
C HIS A 287 11.80 18.67 17.85
N PHE A 288 10.76 18.37 18.64
CA PHE A 288 10.13 19.33 19.53
C PHE A 288 10.31 18.91 20.99
N ALA A 289 11.00 19.75 21.77
CA ALA A 289 10.98 19.63 23.22
C ALA A 289 9.53 19.71 23.69
N ALA A 290 9.09 18.74 24.48
CA ALA A 290 7.76 18.74 25.08
C ALA A 290 7.53 20.10 25.74
N GLN A 291 6.54 20.86 25.24
CA GLN A 291 6.19 22.13 25.87
C GLN A 291 5.88 21.83 27.34
N PRO A 292 6.55 22.49 28.29
CA PRO A 292 6.19 22.32 29.68
C PRO A 292 4.73 22.70 29.77
N THR A 293 3.89 21.74 30.19
CA THR A 293 2.52 22.02 30.61
C THR A 293 2.62 23.25 31.49
N ARG A 294 2.11 24.40 31.00
CA ARG A 294 1.94 25.56 31.86
C ARG A 294 1.01 25.05 32.94
N ALA A 295 1.59 24.71 34.09
CA ALA A 295 0.84 24.64 35.31
C ALA A 295 0.06 25.95 35.32
N ARG A 296 -1.27 25.85 35.15
CA ARG A 296 -2.13 26.94 35.60
C ARG A 296 -1.78 27.06 37.07
N CYS A 297 -0.88 27.97 37.40
CA CYS A 297 -0.86 28.59 38.71
C CYS A 297 -2.24 29.21 38.84
N GLY A 298 -3.15 28.45 39.42
CA GLY A 298 -4.45 28.95 39.81
C GLY A 298 -4.22 30.13 40.73
N GLY A 299 -4.92 31.22 40.46
CA GLY A 299 -5.13 32.29 41.43
C GLY A 299 -3.96 33.25 41.59
N CYS A 300 -3.81 34.16 40.63
CA CYS A 300 -3.49 35.55 40.95
C CYS A 300 -4.25 36.44 39.96
N SER A 301 -5.55 36.58 40.19
CA SER A 301 -6.35 37.68 39.65
C SER A 301 -5.96 38.95 40.40
N CYS A 302 -4.99 39.72 39.89
CA CYS A 302 -4.85 41.11 40.31
C CYS A 302 -5.99 41.90 39.68
N GLY A 303 -7.07 42.04 40.47
CA GLY A 303 -8.21 42.89 40.15
C GLY A 303 -7.76 44.34 39.96
N SER A 304 -8.18 44.92 38.84
CA SER A 304 -8.12 46.34 38.55
C SER A 304 -9.01 47.12 39.51
N THR A 305 -8.43 47.79 40.50
CA THR A 305 -8.96 49.03 41.10
C THR A 305 -7.88 49.64 42.01
N ALA A 306 -7.51 50.89 41.72
CA ALA A 306 -6.58 51.75 42.48
C ALA A 306 -7.18 52.17 43.86
N PRO A 307 -6.56 53.03 44.72
CA PRO A 307 -5.29 53.76 44.61
C PRO A 307 -4.41 53.85 45.90
N ARG A 308 -3.21 54.43 45.73
CA ARG A 308 -2.40 55.24 46.68
C ARG A 308 -2.28 54.81 48.15
N SER A 309 -1.08 54.37 48.52
CA SER A 309 -0.21 54.86 49.62
C SER A 309 0.60 53.70 50.21
N GLY A 310 1.81 54.00 50.69
CA GLY A 310 2.88 53.04 50.93
C GLY A 310 2.49 51.85 51.82
N GLY A 311 2.55 50.65 51.24
CA GLY A 311 2.43 49.38 51.95
C GLY A 311 3.30 48.33 51.28
N ARG A 312 4.25 47.77 52.03
CA ARG A 312 5.14 46.69 51.57
C ARG A 312 4.31 45.45 51.25
N CYS A 313 4.28 45.03 49.99
CA CYS A 313 3.84 43.67 49.64
C CYS A 313 4.86 42.67 50.16
N ARG A 314 4.55 42.01 51.28
CA ARG A 314 5.22 40.77 51.70
C ARG A 314 4.78 39.65 50.75
N CYS A 315 5.64 39.27 49.81
CA CYS A 315 5.51 37.96 49.17
C CYS A 315 5.90 36.90 50.21
N GLY A 316 4.90 36.18 50.71
CA GLY A 316 5.09 35.02 51.56
C GLY A 316 5.91 33.95 50.84
N ALA A 317 6.96 33.50 51.50
CA ALA A 317 7.82 32.41 51.08
C ALA A 317 7.05 31.08 51.12
N ALA A 318 6.69 30.53 49.96
CA ALA A 318 6.49 29.10 49.74
C ALA A 318 6.24 28.83 48.25
N CYS A 319 7.26 28.98 47.42
CA CYS A 319 7.27 28.37 46.09
C CYS A 319 8.58 27.59 45.96
N TRP A 320 8.55 26.37 46.51
CA TRP A 320 9.63 25.39 46.39
C TRP A 320 9.71 24.93 44.92
N CYS A 321 10.56 25.59 44.15
CA CYS A 321 10.89 25.17 42.80
C CYS A 321 12.02 24.13 42.88
N TRP A 322 11.65 22.86 42.74
CA TRP A 322 12.55 21.72 42.75
C TRP A 322 13.45 21.75 41.50
N ARG A 323 14.67 22.27 41.64
CA ARG A 323 15.74 22.15 40.63
C ARG A 323 16.37 20.77 40.74
N SER A 324 16.02 19.86 39.83
CA SER A 324 16.81 18.68 39.56
C SER A 324 18.01 19.05 38.69
N ALA A 325 19.19 19.17 39.29
CA ALA A 325 20.47 19.18 38.58
C ALA A 325 20.74 17.77 38.02
N ARG A 326 21.14 17.67 36.75
CA ARG A 326 21.81 16.48 36.20
C ARG A 326 23.24 16.86 35.85
N ALA A 327 24.14 15.96 36.22
CA ALA A 327 25.51 15.84 35.73
C ALA A 327 25.53 15.44 34.24
#